data_AF-A0A7S2EQE4-F1
#
_entry.id   AF-A0A7S2EQE4-F1
#
_cell.length_a   1.000
_cell.length_b   1.000
_cell.length_c   1.000
_cell.angle_alpha   90.00
_cell.angle_beta   90.00
_cell.angle_gamma   90.00
#
_symmetry.space_group_name_H-M   'P 1'
#
loop_
_entity.id
_entity.type
_entity.pdbx_description
1 polymer ?
#
loop_
_entity_poly.entity_id
_entity_poly.type
_entity_poly.pdbx_seq_one_letter_code
_entity_poly.pdbx_strand_id
1 'polypeptide(L)'
;PDTAYFFKTKIRLSSSSTPSLCSTAGTNCPALQFGRMASDDKVYWYKKAGVDPTIYPGDNEWFDFSGVVEFSSQELSTDDVFQMLTVNGPEAGVDIAIDDFSISLPEGNAYPDPNNVCSNLIVNGDAELFGGFPFPHTSYVSTSQLYTKTDGNNNNYFHAPSRKYFWDGLSYDLLP
;
A
#
# COMPACT_ATOMS: atom_id res chain seq x y z
N PRO A 1 -15.72 -7.86 4.56
CA PRO A 1 -15.42 -6.41 4.63
C PRO A 1 -14.48 -6.20 5.80
N ASP A 2 -13.64 -5.17 5.76
CA ASP A 2 -12.55 -4.99 6.73
C ASP A 2 -11.49 -6.11 6.62
N THR A 3 -11.25 -6.55 5.39
CA THR A 3 -10.25 -7.56 5.06
C THR A 3 -9.06 -6.88 4.39
N ALA A 4 -7.86 -7.17 4.89
CA ALA A 4 -6.62 -6.74 4.26
C ALA A 4 -6.39 -7.52 2.95
N TYR A 5 -5.93 -6.80 1.93
CA TYR A 5 -5.49 -7.34 0.65
C TYR A 5 -4.06 -6.87 0.36
N PHE A 6 -3.29 -7.72 -0.29
CA PHE A 6 -1.99 -7.38 -0.83
C PHE A 6 -2.17 -6.83 -2.24
N PHE A 7 -1.82 -5.56 -2.40
CA PHE A 7 -1.76 -4.90 -3.69
C PHE A 7 -0.30 -4.83 -4.16
N LYS A 8 -0.05 -5.21 -5.40
CA LYS A 8 1.25 -5.08 -6.06
C LYS A 8 1.09 -4.70 -7.51
N THR A 9 2.00 -3.88 -8.01
CA THR A 9 2.15 -3.58 -9.43
C THR A 9 3.54 -3.01 -9.68
N LYS A 10 3.98 -2.99 -10.94
CA LYS A 10 5.11 -2.18 -11.39
C LYS A 10 4.58 -0.94 -12.09
N ILE A 11 5.19 0.20 -11.81
CA ILE A 11 4.87 1.46 -12.47
C ILE A 11 6.12 2.01 -13.15
N ARG A 12 5.92 2.65 -14.29
CA ARG A 12 6.90 3.52 -14.92
C ARG A 12 6.23 4.83 -15.28
N LEU A 13 6.86 5.94 -14.89
CA LEU A 13 6.46 7.28 -15.28
C LEU A 13 7.27 7.74 -16.48
N SER A 14 6.65 8.41 -17.44
CA SER A 14 7.35 8.98 -18.59
C SER A 14 6.89 10.42 -18.81
N SER A 15 7.84 11.34 -18.94
CA SER A 15 7.56 12.75 -19.25
C SER A 15 8.39 13.21 -20.44
N SER A 16 7.81 14.06 -21.29
CA SER A 16 8.39 14.45 -22.58
C SER A 16 9.32 15.67 -22.52
N SER A 17 9.20 16.53 -21.50
CA SER A 17 9.92 17.82 -21.45
C SER A 17 10.66 18.08 -20.14
N THR A 18 10.11 17.63 -19.01
CA THR A 18 10.66 17.90 -17.67
C THR A 18 10.45 16.67 -16.80
N PRO A 19 11.44 16.27 -15.96
CA PRO A 19 11.25 15.18 -15.03
C PRO A 19 10.00 15.38 -14.17
N SER A 20 9.31 14.28 -13.84
CA SER A 20 8.09 14.35 -13.03
C SER A 20 8.34 14.92 -11.63
N LEU A 21 7.30 15.47 -11.00
CA LEU A 21 7.36 15.92 -9.61
C LEU A 21 7.57 14.74 -8.64
N CYS A 22 7.21 13.53 -9.04
CA CYS A 22 7.49 12.33 -8.25
C CYS A 22 8.99 12.02 -8.24
N SER A 23 9.64 12.03 -9.40
CA SER A 23 11.07 11.73 -9.48
C SER A 23 11.95 12.84 -8.88
N THR A 24 11.52 14.10 -8.96
CA THR A 24 12.33 15.24 -8.48
C THR A 24 12.05 15.67 -7.05
N ALA A 25 10.81 15.55 -6.58
CA ALA A 25 10.39 16.08 -5.29
C ALA A 25 9.66 15.05 -4.42
N GLY A 26 9.40 13.84 -4.92
CA GLY A 26 8.61 12.82 -4.19
C GLY A 26 7.16 13.24 -3.97
N THR A 27 6.66 14.17 -4.79
CA THR A 27 5.29 14.68 -4.73
C THR A 27 4.54 14.25 -5.98
N ASN A 28 3.20 14.21 -5.93
CA ASN A 28 2.39 13.73 -7.05
C ASN A 28 2.79 12.31 -7.52
N CYS A 29 3.31 11.48 -6.62
CA CYS A 29 3.61 10.10 -6.94
C CYS A 29 2.33 9.28 -7.14
N PRO A 30 2.41 8.18 -7.90
CA PRO A 30 1.31 7.25 -8.06
C PRO A 30 0.70 6.82 -6.73
N ALA A 31 -0.62 6.74 -6.71
CA ALA A 31 -1.40 6.29 -5.59
C ALA A 31 -2.53 5.40 -6.10
N LEU A 32 -2.80 4.33 -5.36
CA LEU A 32 -4.00 3.54 -5.56
C LEU A 32 -5.14 4.26 -4.85
N GLN A 33 -6.18 4.61 -5.59
CA GLN A 33 -7.36 5.28 -5.08
C GLN A 33 -8.60 4.46 -5.36
N PHE A 34 -9.55 4.53 -4.44
CA PHE A 34 -10.88 3.98 -4.58
C PHE A 34 -11.89 5.13 -4.60
N GLY A 35 -12.64 5.24 -5.69
CA GLY A 35 -13.72 6.21 -5.86
C GLY A 35 -15.06 5.49 -5.84
N ARG A 36 -16.06 6.05 -5.16
CA ARG A 36 -17.43 5.55 -5.22
C ARG A 36 -18.44 6.69 -5.26
N MET A 37 -19.59 6.44 -5.88
CA MET A 37 -20.76 7.30 -5.77
C MET A 37 -21.86 6.52 -5.07
N ALA A 38 -22.26 6.97 -3.89
CA ALA A 38 -23.33 6.35 -3.14
C ALA A 38 -24.69 6.63 -3.78
N SER A 39 -25.73 5.90 -3.36
CA SER A 39 -27.11 6.06 -3.83
C SER A 39 -27.74 7.43 -3.54
N ASP A 40 -27.09 8.27 -2.72
CA ASP A 40 -27.46 9.66 -2.45
C ASP A 40 -26.71 10.67 -3.36
N ASP A 41 -26.13 10.19 -4.46
CA ASP A 41 -25.33 10.93 -5.46
C ASP A 41 -24.05 11.60 -4.90
N LYS A 42 -23.64 11.27 -3.66
CA LYS A 42 -22.37 11.77 -3.11
C LYS A 42 -21.19 10.94 -3.58
N VAL A 43 -20.16 11.64 -4.05
CA VAL A 43 -18.89 11.06 -4.48
C VAL A 43 -17.89 11.06 -3.33
N TYR A 44 -17.27 9.92 -3.09
CA TYR A 44 -16.21 9.72 -2.10
C TYR A 44 -14.95 9.21 -2.77
N TRP A 45 -13.80 9.69 -2.30
CA TRP A 45 -12.48 9.28 -2.78
C TRP A 45 -11.60 8.90 -1.59
N TYR A 46 -10.98 7.73 -1.69
CA TYR A 46 -10.12 7.18 -0.65
C TYR A 46 -8.77 6.83 -1.24
N LYS A 47 -7.68 7.34 -0.64
CA LYS A 47 -6.34 6.86 -0.96
C LYS A 47 -6.13 5.52 -0.23
N LYS A 48 -5.93 4.45 -0.98
CA LYS A 48 -5.75 3.08 -0.46
C LYS A 48 -4.28 2.72 -0.29
N ALA A 49 -3.44 3.09 -1.24
CA ALA A 49 -1.99 2.93 -1.13
C ALA A 49 -1.27 4.12 -1.79
N GLY A 50 -0.02 4.34 -1.41
CA GLY A 50 0.85 5.33 -2.04
C GLY A 50 2.28 4.81 -2.09
N VAL A 51 3.05 5.32 -3.05
CA VAL A 51 4.49 5.01 -3.14
C VAL A 51 5.19 5.46 -1.86
N ASP A 52 6.16 4.66 -1.41
CA ASP A 52 7.02 5.00 -0.27
C ASP A 52 7.67 6.38 -0.52
N PRO A 53 7.46 7.37 0.34
CA PRO A 53 7.96 8.75 0.14
C PRO A 53 9.49 8.86 0.19
N THR A 54 10.19 7.78 0.49
CA THR A 54 11.65 7.71 0.43
C THR A 54 12.17 7.09 -0.86
N ILE A 55 11.28 6.55 -1.70
CA ILE A 55 11.60 6.05 -3.03
C ILE A 55 11.25 7.14 -4.03
N TYR A 56 12.28 7.65 -4.72
CA TYR A 56 12.16 8.65 -5.77
C TYR A 56 12.52 7.96 -7.09
N PRO A 57 11.58 7.22 -7.70
CA PRO A 57 11.89 6.48 -8.91
C PRO A 57 12.23 7.47 -10.03
N GLY A 58 13.29 7.18 -10.79
CA GLY A 58 13.62 7.96 -11.97
C GLY A 58 12.52 7.84 -13.03
N ASP A 59 12.27 8.92 -13.76
CA ASP A 59 11.43 8.84 -14.96
C ASP A 59 12.03 7.82 -15.94
N ASN A 60 11.17 7.06 -16.62
CA ASN A 60 11.47 5.96 -17.54
C ASN A 60 12.09 4.71 -16.89
N GLU A 61 12.12 4.64 -15.57
CA GLU A 61 12.50 3.43 -14.82
C GLU A 61 11.27 2.73 -14.25
N TRP A 62 11.26 1.40 -14.33
CA TRP A 62 10.24 0.60 -13.66
C TRP A 62 10.57 0.52 -12.17
N PHE A 63 9.56 0.74 -11.33
CA PHE A 63 9.68 0.54 -9.88
C PHE A 63 8.49 -0.24 -9.34
N ASP A 64 8.72 -0.97 -8.25
CA ASP A 64 7.67 -1.70 -7.55
C ASP A 64 6.80 -0.74 -6.73
N PHE A 65 5.49 -0.87 -6.87
CA PHE A 65 4.50 -0.20 -6.05
C PHE A 65 3.62 -1.26 -5.40
N SER A 66 3.72 -1.38 -4.08
CA SER A 66 2.94 -2.33 -3.30
C SER A 66 2.39 -1.68 -2.04
N GLY A 67 1.37 -2.31 -1.46
CA GLY A 67 0.82 -1.92 -0.17
C GLY A 67 -0.23 -2.91 0.34
N VAL A 68 -0.51 -2.84 1.63
CA VAL A 68 -1.66 -3.51 2.23
C VAL A 68 -2.85 -2.55 2.12
N VAL A 69 -3.95 -3.02 1.55
CA VAL A 69 -5.16 -2.21 1.34
C VAL A 69 -6.37 -2.89 1.94
N GLU A 70 -7.26 -2.10 2.53
CA GLU A 70 -8.50 -2.57 3.13
C GLU A 70 -9.69 -1.87 2.51
N PHE A 71 -10.80 -2.58 2.41
CA PHE A 71 -12.07 -2.05 1.97
C PHE A 71 -13.12 -2.30 3.04
N SER A 72 -13.70 -1.21 3.54
CA SER A 72 -14.79 -1.29 4.51
C SER A 72 -16.06 -1.79 3.86
N SER A 73 -16.98 -2.32 4.69
CA SER A 73 -18.32 -2.72 4.22
C SER A 73 -19.07 -1.56 3.54
N GLN A 74 -18.90 -0.34 4.03
CA GLN A 74 -19.53 0.84 3.45
C GLN A 74 -18.95 1.20 2.08
N GLU A 75 -17.66 0.97 1.86
CA GLU A 75 -17.00 1.23 0.58
C GLU A 75 -17.38 0.24 -0.51
N LEU A 76 -17.72 -1.00 -0.14
CA LEU A 76 -18.14 -2.07 -1.06
C LEU A 76 -19.65 -2.27 -1.08
N SER A 77 -20.43 -1.21 -0.84
CA SER A 77 -21.89 -1.30 -0.87
C SER A 77 -22.40 -1.62 -2.28
N THR A 78 -23.26 -2.63 -2.40
CA THR A 78 -23.88 -2.98 -3.70
C THR A 78 -24.90 -1.95 -4.19
N ASP A 79 -25.30 -1.03 -3.32
CA ASP A 79 -26.25 0.04 -3.64
C ASP A 79 -25.58 1.28 -4.25
N ASP A 80 -24.24 1.28 -4.36
CA ASP A 80 -23.50 2.39 -4.96
C ASP A 80 -23.78 2.47 -6.47
N VAL A 81 -23.92 3.70 -6.95
CA VAL A 81 -24.11 4.01 -8.39
C VAL A 81 -22.90 3.55 -9.19
N PHE A 82 -21.69 3.80 -8.64
CA PHE A 82 -20.46 3.23 -9.17
C PHE A 82 -19.42 3.03 -8.07
N GLN A 83 -18.50 2.12 -8.35
CA GLN A 83 -17.23 1.94 -7.64
C GLN A 83 -16.13 1.85 -8.68
N MET A 84 -15.00 2.51 -8.43
CA MET A 84 -13.85 2.49 -9.32
C MET A 84 -12.55 2.40 -8.51
N LEU A 85 -11.62 1.61 -9.03
CA LEU A 85 -10.25 1.57 -8.56
C LEU A 85 -9.36 2.22 -9.60
N THR A 86 -8.55 3.19 -9.20
CA THR A 86 -7.71 3.98 -10.11
C THR A 86 -6.30 4.09 -9.58
N VAL A 87 -5.32 4.09 -10.47
CA VAL A 87 -3.95 4.52 -10.18
C VAL A 87 -3.75 5.89 -10.81
N ASN A 88 -3.52 6.90 -9.97
CA ASN A 88 -3.35 8.30 -10.40
C ASN A 88 -2.33 9.02 -9.49
N GLY A 89 -2.12 10.32 -9.67
CA GLY A 89 -1.20 11.10 -8.85
C GLY A 89 -0.31 12.05 -9.66
N PRO A 90 0.43 11.53 -10.67
CA PRO A 90 1.30 12.35 -11.51
C PRO A 90 0.60 13.54 -12.15
N GLU A 91 1.34 14.63 -12.32
CA GLU A 91 0.86 15.85 -12.96
C GLU A 91 0.57 15.67 -14.46
N ALA A 92 -0.19 16.62 -15.03
CA ALA A 92 -0.55 16.60 -16.44
C ALA A 92 0.70 16.56 -17.35
N GLY A 93 0.65 15.70 -18.37
CA GLY A 93 1.75 15.49 -19.31
C GLY A 93 2.73 14.38 -18.90
N VAL A 94 2.51 13.75 -17.74
CA VAL A 94 3.22 12.52 -17.34
C VAL A 94 2.37 11.29 -17.71
N ASP A 95 2.94 10.40 -18.50
CA ASP A 95 2.36 9.11 -18.84
C ASP A 95 2.61 8.10 -17.70
N ILE A 96 1.61 7.26 -17.43
CA ILE A 96 1.69 6.18 -16.44
C ILE A 96 1.59 4.84 -17.18
N ALA A 97 2.67 4.05 -17.14
CA ALA A 97 2.64 2.66 -17.55
C ALA A 97 2.52 1.76 -16.30
N ILE A 98 1.64 0.77 -16.38
CA ILE A 98 1.33 -0.17 -15.28
C ILE A 98 1.57 -1.59 -15.81
N ASP A 99 2.26 -2.40 -15.03
CA ASP A 99 2.51 -3.81 -15.33
C ASP A 99 2.37 -4.67 -14.06
N ASP A 100 2.24 -5.98 -14.22
CA ASP A 100 2.16 -6.97 -13.12
C ASP A 100 1.13 -6.59 -12.01
N PHE A 101 -0.03 -6.04 -12.38
CA PHE A 101 -1.05 -5.64 -11.41
C PHE A 101 -1.71 -6.85 -10.73
N SER A 102 -1.71 -6.87 -9.40
CA SER A 102 -2.40 -7.87 -8.60
C SER A 102 -3.01 -7.27 -7.33
N ILE A 103 -4.18 -7.82 -6.96
CA ILE A 103 -4.80 -7.66 -5.65
C ILE A 103 -5.19 -9.06 -5.19
N SER A 104 -4.58 -9.51 -4.10
CA SER A 104 -4.79 -10.86 -3.57
C SER A 104 -5.03 -10.83 -2.06
N LEU A 105 -5.69 -11.86 -1.54
CA LEU A 105 -5.76 -12.06 -0.11
C LEU A 105 -4.36 -12.43 0.44
N PRO A 106 -4.05 -12.11 1.71
CA PRO A 106 -2.91 -12.68 2.40
C PRO A 106 -2.99 -14.21 2.35
N GLU A 107 -1.83 -14.86 2.15
CA GLU A 107 -1.73 -16.31 2.16
C GLU A 107 -2.05 -16.90 3.55
N GLY A 108 -2.36 -18.20 3.62
CA GLY A 108 -2.79 -18.82 4.88
C GLY A 108 -1.74 -18.76 6.02
N ASN A 109 -0.46 -18.71 5.67
CA ASN A 109 0.66 -18.53 6.61
C ASN A 109 0.79 -17.09 7.14
N ALA A 110 -0.04 -16.14 6.66
CA ALA A 110 -0.19 -14.80 7.22
C ALA A 110 -0.97 -14.76 8.53
N TYR A 111 -1.52 -15.90 8.94
CA TYR A 111 -2.27 -16.08 10.17
C TYR A 111 -1.60 -17.15 11.04
N PRO A 112 -1.70 -17.04 12.38
CA PRO A 112 -1.18 -18.07 13.29
C PRO A 112 -1.81 -19.42 13.00
N ASP A 113 -1.02 -20.50 13.08
CA ASP A 113 -1.58 -21.86 13.05
C ASP A 113 -2.45 -22.07 14.29
N PRO A 114 -3.78 -22.27 14.14
CA PRO A 114 -4.66 -22.47 15.29
C PRO A 114 -4.31 -23.72 16.11
N ASN A 115 -3.56 -24.67 15.53
CA ASN A 115 -3.11 -25.88 16.21
C ASN A 115 -1.74 -25.72 16.88
N ASN A 116 -1.03 -24.62 16.62
CA ASN A 116 0.33 -24.40 17.11
C ASN A 116 0.61 -22.92 17.42
N VAL A 117 -0.30 -22.29 18.16
CA VAL A 117 -0.23 -20.85 18.49
C VAL A 117 1.04 -20.49 19.27
N CYS A 118 1.62 -21.42 20.03
CA CYS A 118 2.79 -21.16 20.86
C CYS A 118 4.13 -21.20 20.11
N SER A 119 4.21 -21.79 18.90
CA SER A 119 5.49 -21.90 18.20
C SER A 119 5.94 -20.60 17.56
N ASN A 120 5.00 -19.72 17.23
CA ASN A 120 5.28 -18.41 16.67
C ASN A 120 4.36 -17.37 17.30
N LEU A 121 4.90 -16.62 18.27
CA LEU A 121 4.13 -15.61 19.01
C LEU A 121 3.84 -14.36 18.18
N ILE A 122 4.67 -14.07 17.18
CA ILE A 122 4.57 -12.87 16.34
C ILE A 122 4.74 -13.30 14.88
N VAL A 123 3.61 -13.42 14.17
CA VAL A 123 3.62 -13.72 12.74
C VAL A 123 4.34 -12.60 12.01
N ASN A 124 5.29 -12.96 11.13
CA ASN A 124 6.12 -12.01 10.38
C ASN A 124 6.97 -11.06 11.26
N GLY A 125 7.30 -11.43 12.50
CA GLY A 125 8.08 -10.56 13.39
C GLY A 125 9.50 -10.21 12.89
N ASP A 126 10.01 -10.94 11.91
CA ASP A 126 11.31 -10.72 11.25
C ASP A 126 11.20 -9.95 9.92
N ALA A 127 9.99 -9.61 9.47
CA ALA A 127 9.69 -8.94 8.21
C ALA A 127 10.07 -9.71 6.93
N GLU A 128 10.37 -11.01 7.02
CA GLU A 128 10.81 -11.83 5.88
C GLU A 128 9.66 -12.47 5.09
N LEU A 129 8.44 -12.43 5.63
CA LEU A 129 7.29 -13.08 4.99
C LEU A 129 6.62 -12.20 3.93
N PHE A 130 5.80 -12.85 3.11
CA PHE A 130 4.85 -12.22 2.19
C PHE A 130 5.49 -11.32 1.14
N GLY A 131 6.75 -11.53 0.75
CA GLY A 131 7.35 -10.77 -0.35
C GLY A 131 7.40 -9.25 -0.11
N GLY A 132 7.61 -8.85 1.15
CA GLY A 132 7.79 -7.44 1.53
C GLY A 132 6.50 -6.72 1.93
N PHE A 133 5.42 -7.43 2.24
CA PHE A 133 4.26 -6.80 2.88
C PHE A 133 4.47 -6.74 4.41
N PRO A 134 4.15 -5.60 5.05
CA PRO A 134 4.29 -5.47 6.50
C PRO A 134 3.25 -6.28 7.30
N PHE A 135 2.29 -6.93 6.64
CA PHE A 135 1.18 -7.63 7.29
C PHE A 135 1.66 -8.79 8.20
N PRO A 136 1.00 -9.05 9.34
CA PRO A 136 -0.17 -8.32 9.91
C PRO A 136 0.23 -7.07 10.70
N HIS A 137 1.47 -6.61 10.60
CA HIS A 137 1.90 -5.38 11.24
C HIS A 137 1.37 -4.15 10.50
N THR A 138 0.99 -3.15 11.28
CA THR A 138 0.51 -1.85 10.79
C THR A 138 1.20 -0.73 11.54
N SER A 139 1.01 0.51 11.10
CA SER A 139 1.40 1.66 11.94
C SER A 139 0.30 1.90 12.96
N TYR A 140 0.69 2.16 14.22
CA TYR A 140 -0.26 2.49 15.28
C TYR A 140 -1.11 3.71 14.95
N VAL A 141 -0.52 4.69 14.26
CA VAL A 141 -1.26 5.81 13.67
C VAL A 141 -1.71 5.43 12.27
N SER A 142 -3.02 5.36 12.03
CA SER A 142 -3.59 4.97 10.72
C SER A 142 -3.19 5.87 9.55
N THR A 143 -2.79 7.12 9.80
CA THR A 143 -2.30 8.03 8.75
C THR A 143 -0.83 7.80 8.39
N SER A 144 -0.11 6.99 9.17
CA SER A 144 1.27 6.63 8.91
C SER A 144 1.33 5.29 8.17
N GLN A 145 2.24 5.18 7.21
CA GLN A 145 2.41 3.96 6.43
C GLN A 145 3.63 3.18 6.94
N LEU A 146 3.45 1.87 7.05
CA LEU A 146 4.50 0.91 7.33
C LEU A 146 4.90 0.24 6.02
N TYR A 147 6.19 0.07 5.81
CA TYR A 147 6.77 -0.58 4.63
C TYR A 147 7.71 -1.68 5.09
N THR A 148 7.96 -2.67 4.24
CA THR A 148 9.10 -3.57 4.40
C THR A 148 10.19 -3.13 3.44
N LYS A 149 11.42 -3.04 3.94
CA LYS A 149 12.61 -2.69 3.16
C LYS A 149 13.69 -3.73 3.33
N THR A 150 14.58 -3.78 2.35
CA THR A 150 15.74 -4.66 2.38
C THR A 150 17.00 -3.84 2.71
N ASP A 151 17.85 -4.36 3.61
CA ASP A 151 19.14 -3.76 3.96
C ASP A 151 20.24 -4.14 2.95
N GLY A 152 21.46 -3.62 3.14
CA GLY A 152 22.60 -3.93 2.26
C GLY A 152 23.08 -5.38 2.30
N ASN A 153 22.59 -6.19 3.25
CA ASN A 153 22.89 -7.62 3.40
C ASN A 153 21.73 -8.51 2.94
N ASN A 154 20.71 -7.94 2.29
CA ASN A 154 19.52 -8.64 1.84
C ASN A 154 18.60 -9.17 2.98
N ASN A 155 18.62 -8.53 4.15
CA ASN A 155 17.64 -8.79 5.21
C ASN A 155 16.50 -7.76 5.13
N ASN A 156 15.29 -8.21 5.38
CA ASN A 156 14.11 -7.37 5.42
C ASN A 156 13.91 -6.76 6.81
N TYR A 157 13.33 -5.56 6.85
CA TYR A 157 12.98 -4.86 8.08
C TYR A 157 11.78 -3.94 7.88
N PHE A 158 11.03 -3.69 8.95
CA PHE A 158 9.94 -2.73 8.93
C PHE A 158 10.45 -1.29 8.97
N HIS A 159 9.92 -0.45 8.09
CA HIS A 159 10.31 0.93 7.92
C HIS A 159 9.08 1.85 7.97
N ALA A 160 9.10 2.82 8.87
CA ALA A 160 8.05 3.84 9.04
C ALA A 160 8.66 5.24 8.83
N PRO A 161 8.77 5.72 7.57
CA PRO A 161 9.53 6.94 7.25
C PRO A 161 8.84 8.23 7.70
N SER A 162 7.51 8.23 7.78
CA SER A 162 6.70 9.45 7.93
C SER A 162 5.98 9.50 9.28
N ARG A 163 6.62 9.03 10.35
CA ARG A 163 6.05 9.09 11.69
C ARG A 163 5.79 10.53 12.11
N LYS A 164 4.53 10.87 12.36
CA LYS A 164 4.11 12.22 12.79
C LYS A 164 4.29 12.44 14.29
N TYR A 165 4.18 11.37 15.08
CA TYR A 165 4.18 11.45 16.54
C TYR A 165 5.26 10.55 17.13
N PHE A 166 5.83 10.96 18.28
CA PHE A 166 6.84 10.17 18.98
C PHE A 166 6.33 8.81 19.48
N TRP A 167 5.00 8.69 19.66
CA TRP A 167 4.31 7.47 20.07
C TRP A 167 3.82 6.64 18.88
N ASP A 168 4.05 7.10 17.64
CA ASP A 168 3.78 6.31 16.45
C ASP A 168 4.85 5.22 16.30
N GLY A 169 4.39 4.02 16.04
CA GLY A 169 5.23 2.83 16.03
C GLY A 169 4.51 1.67 15.38
N LEU A 170 5.17 0.53 15.38
CA LEU A 170 4.59 -0.70 14.86
C LEU A 170 3.47 -1.17 15.81
N SER A 171 2.32 -1.46 15.23
CA SER A 171 1.20 -2.14 15.87
C SER A 171 1.02 -3.51 15.22
N TYR A 172 0.40 -4.41 15.97
CA TYR A 172 0.16 -5.78 15.55
C TYR A 172 -1.21 -6.17 16.06
N ASP A 173 -2.07 -6.56 15.15
CA ASP A 173 -3.38 -7.12 15.47
C ASP A 173 -3.60 -8.39 14.65
N LEU A 174 -3.96 -9.47 15.35
CA LEU A 174 -4.24 -10.78 14.76
C LEU A 174 -5.72 -10.96 14.44
N LEU A 175 -6.56 -10.05 14.91
CA LEU A 175 -8.00 -10.07 14.78
C LEU A 175 -8.46 -8.68 14.32
N PRO A 176 -8.37 -8.37 13.01
CA PRO A 176 -9.05 -7.19 12.48
C PRO A 176 -10.58 -7.27 12.73
#